data_AF-A0A8C9FTV6-F1
#
_entry.id   AF-A0A8C9FTV6-F1
#
_cell.length_a   1.000
_cell.length_b   1.000
_cell.length_c   1.000
_cell.angle_alpha   90.00
_cell.angle_beta   90.00
_cell.angle_gamma   90.00
#
_symmetry.space_group_name_H-M   'P 1'
#
loop_
_entity.id
_entity.type
_entity.pdbx_description
1 polymer ?
#
loop_
_entity_poly.entity_id
_entity_poly.type
_entity_poly.pdbx_seq_one_letter_code
_entity_poly.pdbx_strand_id
1 'polypeptide(L)'
;VDEFKYQMTRAGWHPTEQYLITPEKVQELFPLLNMDKVLAGLYNPGDGHIDPYSLTMALAAGARKYGAQLNYPVQVTNLNSRSDGTWEVETPLGVIQAKRIVNTAGKYLSDWILEEEPPFDLIELDPNRYGKWTTTEYTAAKARESYGFNNIIIYPKEERFAGRPTERTSGLYDLLKTKCSMGFHAGWEQPHWFYKTGDETGYKPSFRRTNWFDPVGREYKQVMEKVGVIDLSPFGKFKVKGTDSVKLLDHLFANVVPKVGSTNISHMLTPRGKVYAELTVSQLYPGEFMLVTGSGSELHDLRWIEEEVVRGGYKVEIENMTDEMGVLGVAGPYARQVLQKLTAEDLSDGSFKFLQSRHLKLSDIAVTAIRISYTGELGWELYHRKEDSVALYNAIMDAGQKEGIDNFGTYALNALRLEKGFRAWGAEMNCDTNPLEAGLEYFVKLNKPADFTGKKTLKQIKEEGLKRRLVYLTVETDDVDPEGNESVWHNGKLRHSHFSSDYVLKHLLVIIYVSIIYINCIYTCV
;
A
#
# COMPACT_ATOMS: atom_id res chain seq x y z
N VAL A 1 -28.29 6.62 5.44
CA VAL A 1 -28.30 7.42 4.19
C VAL A 1 -26.91 7.90 3.81
N ASP A 2 -26.15 8.50 4.73
CA ASP A 2 -24.80 9.00 4.41
C ASP A 2 -23.84 7.92 3.89
N GLU A 3 -23.88 6.70 4.46
CA GLU A 3 -23.17 5.55 3.91
C GLU A 3 -23.51 5.27 2.44
N PHE A 4 -24.79 5.36 2.06
CA PHE A 4 -25.19 5.14 0.67
C PHE A 4 -24.64 6.23 -0.26
N LYS A 5 -24.58 7.48 0.19
CA LYS A 5 -23.97 8.58 -0.59
C LYS A 5 -22.47 8.34 -0.78
N TYR A 6 -21.79 7.91 0.28
CA TYR A 6 -20.38 7.53 0.24
C TYR A 6 -20.14 6.35 -0.73
N GLN A 7 -20.99 5.31 -0.71
CA GLN A 7 -20.86 4.19 -1.65
C GLN A 7 -21.17 4.60 -3.10
N MET A 8 -22.17 5.47 -3.33
CA MET A 8 -22.52 5.94 -4.68
C MET A 8 -21.37 6.67 -5.38
N THR A 9 -20.62 7.52 -4.66
CA THR A 9 -19.45 8.19 -5.27
C THR A 9 -18.33 7.21 -5.62
N ARG A 10 -18.20 6.11 -4.87
CA ARG A 10 -17.23 5.02 -5.12
C ARG A 10 -17.63 4.10 -6.26
N ALA A 11 -18.93 3.85 -6.42
CA ALA A 11 -19.47 3.02 -7.50
C ALA A 11 -19.49 3.76 -8.85
N GLY A 12 -19.61 5.09 -8.85
CA GLY A 12 -19.93 5.85 -10.06
C GLY A 12 -19.02 5.58 -11.26
N TRP A 13 -17.71 5.42 -11.06
CA TRP A 13 -16.71 5.16 -12.12
C TRP A 13 -16.50 3.70 -12.47
N HIS A 14 -17.22 2.79 -11.81
CA HIS A 14 -17.33 1.41 -12.21
C HIS A 14 -18.43 1.23 -13.25
N PRO A 15 -18.35 0.18 -14.10
CA PRO A 15 -19.46 -0.21 -14.96
C PRO A 15 -20.69 -0.69 -14.19
N THR A 16 -20.57 -0.94 -12.88
CA THR A 16 -21.68 -1.37 -12.00
C THR A 16 -22.79 -0.34 -11.97
N GLU A 17 -23.97 -0.71 -12.46
CA GLU A 17 -25.16 0.11 -12.39
C GLU A 17 -25.72 0.09 -10.95
N GLN A 18 -25.86 1.28 -10.35
CA GLN A 18 -26.29 1.43 -8.96
C GLN A 18 -27.00 2.77 -8.76
N TYR A 19 -28.03 2.78 -7.90
CA TYR A 19 -28.87 3.94 -7.66
C TYR A 19 -29.19 4.13 -6.18
N LEU A 20 -29.11 5.36 -5.71
CA LEU A 20 -29.77 5.80 -4.47
C LEU A 20 -31.23 6.11 -4.79
N ILE A 21 -32.16 5.37 -4.20
CA ILE A 21 -33.60 5.47 -4.46
C ILE A 21 -34.38 5.96 -3.24
N THR A 22 -35.51 6.62 -3.50
CA THR A 22 -36.39 7.18 -2.47
C THR A 22 -37.26 6.09 -1.82
N PRO A 23 -37.86 6.35 -0.64
CA PRO A 23 -38.82 5.42 -0.03
C PRO A 23 -39.97 5.03 -0.96
N GLU A 24 -40.49 5.95 -1.79
CA GLU A 24 -41.57 5.66 -2.74
C GLU A 24 -41.14 4.60 -3.76
N LYS A 25 -39.91 4.71 -4.28
CA LYS A 25 -39.37 3.73 -5.22
C LYS A 25 -39.08 2.39 -4.53
N VAL A 26 -38.64 2.41 -3.27
CA VAL A 26 -38.50 1.18 -2.47
C VAL A 26 -39.84 0.48 -2.31
N GLN A 27 -40.92 1.21 -1.98
CA GLN A 27 -42.27 0.65 -1.83
C GLN A 27 -42.81 0.13 -3.17
N GLU A 28 -42.54 0.82 -4.28
CA GLU A 28 -42.89 0.35 -5.62
C GLU A 28 -42.22 -1.01 -5.93
N LEU A 29 -40.93 -1.15 -5.60
CA LEU A 29 -40.15 -2.38 -5.86
C LEU A 29 -40.47 -3.52 -4.88
N PHE A 30 -40.76 -3.20 -3.62
CA PHE A 30 -41.11 -4.17 -2.58
C PHE A 30 -42.38 -3.74 -1.83
N PRO A 31 -43.59 -3.99 -2.39
CA PRO A 31 -44.85 -3.49 -1.84
C PRO A 31 -45.23 -4.03 -0.45
N LEU A 32 -44.59 -5.13 -0.02
CA LEU A 32 -44.84 -5.78 1.26
C LEU A 32 -43.93 -5.26 2.40
N LEU A 33 -43.02 -4.32 2.12
CA LEU A 33 -42.07 -3.81 3.11
C LEU A 33 -42.80 -2.86 4.08
N ASN A 34 -42.48 -2.96 5.37
CA ASN A 34 -42.87 -1.91 6.31
C ASN A 34 -42.03 -0.64 6.06
N MET A 35 -42.68 0.44 5.65
CA MET A 35 -42.05 1.70 5.27
C MET A 35 -41.80 2.68 6.43
N ASP A 36 -42.30 2.40 7.64
CA ASP A 36 -42.31 3.35 8.78
C ASP A 36 -40.95 3.99 9.10
N LYS A 37 -39.86 3.25 8.85
CA LYS A 37 -38.49 3.68 9.16
C LYS A 37 -37.56 3.74 7.95
N VAL A 38 -38.08 3.51 6.75
CA VAL A 38 -37.27 3.50 5.53
C VAL A 38 -36.97 4.94 5.12
N LEU A 39 -35.69 5.30 5.06
CA LEU A 39 -35.25 6.65 4.69
C LEU A 39 -34.77 6.74 3.24
N ALA A 40 -34.16 5.67 2.73
CA ALA A 40 -33.68 5.53 1.35
C ALA A 40 -33.34 4.05 1.08
N GLY A 41 -33.17 3.69 -0.19
CA GLY A 41 -32.61 2.39 -0.60
C GLY A 41 -31.39 2.56 -1.49
N LEU A 42 -30.47 1.60 -1.47
CA LEU A 42 -29.38 1.49 -2.43
C LEU A 42 -29.68 0.28 -3.31
N TYR A 43 -29.82 0.51 -4.62
CA TYR A 43 -30.42 -0.46 -5.55
C TYR A 43 -29.49 -0.74 -6.72
N ASN A 44 -29.30 -2.02 -7.01
CA ASN A 44 -28.59 -2.54 -8.17
C ASN A 44 -29.59 -3.32 -9.04
N PRO A 45 -29.90 -2.88 -10.27
CA PRO A 45 -30.78 -3.63 -11.16
C PRO A 45 -30.05 -4.82 -11.78
N GLY A 46 -30.82 -5.85 -12.15
CA GLY A 46 -30.31 -7.00 -12.92
C GLY A 46 -29.51 -8.03 -12.11
N ASP A 47 -29.32 -7.81 -10.81
CA ASP A 47 -28.81 -8.81 -9.88
C ASP A 47 -29.93 -9.61 -9.21
N GLY A 48 -29.56 -10.47 -8.26
CA GLY A 48 -30.52 -11.26 -7.49
C GLY A 48 -29.86 -12.47 -6.85
N HIS A 49 -30.53 -13.62 -6.97
CA HIS A 49 -30.04 -14.89 -6.45
C HIS A 49 -29.76 -15.87 -7.60
N ILE A 50 -28.92 -16.86 -7.33
CA ILE A 50 -28.62 -17.95 -8.26
C ILE A 50 -28.69 -19.28 -7.52
N ASP A 51 -29.07 -20.36 -8.22
CA ASP A 51 -28.95 -21.71 -7.69
C ASP A 51 -27.47 -22.14 -7.72
N PRO A 52 -26.79 -22.28 -6.55
CA PRO A 52 -25.38 -22.63 -6.50
C PRO A 52 -25.11 -24.03 -7.07
N TYR A 53 -26.06 -24.97 -6.95
CA TYR A 53 -25.89 -26.32 -7.49
C TYR A 53 -25.89 -26.29 -9.01
N SER A 54 -26.92 -25.70 -9.62
CA SER A 54 -27.01 -25.59 -11.08
C SER A 54 -25.87 -24.79 -11.68
N LEU A 55 -25.44 -23.69 -11.03
CA LEU A 55 -24.26 -22.93 -11.44
C LEU A 55 -23.01 -23.83 -11.49
N THR A 56 -22.77 -24.59 -10.43
CA THR A 56 -21.61 -25.50 -10.33
C THR A 56 -21.67 -26.57 -11.42
N MET A 57 -22.84 -27.16 -11.66
CA MET A 57 -23.02 -28.19 -12.70
C MET A 57 -22.85 -27.63 -14.11
N ALA A 58 -23.33 -26.41 -14.37
CA ALA A 58 -23.14 -25.74 -15.65
C ALA A 58 -21.66 -25.43 -15.93
N LEU A 59 -20.93 -24.93 -14.92
CA LEU A 59 -19.49 -24.69 -15.02
C LEU A 59 -18.71 -26.00 -15.23
N ALA A 60 -19.08 -27.07 -14.52
CA ALA A 60 -18.48 -28.40 -14.70
C ALA A 60 -18.72 -28.97 -16.12
N ALA A 61 -19.94 -28.80 -16.65
CA ALA A 61 -20.25 -29.19 -18.02
C ALA A 61 -19.43 -28.40 -19.05
N GLY A 62 -19.29 -27.08 -18.84
CA GLY A 62 -18.41 -26.23 -19.63
C GLY A 62 -16.95 -26.69 -19.57
N ALA A 63 -16.42 -26.93 -18.37
CA ALA A 63 -15.05 -27.39 -18.17
C ALA A 63 -14.77 -28.72 -18.92
N ARG A 64 -15.67 -29.70 -18.81
CA ARG A 64 -15.56 -30.97 -19.56
C ARG A 64 -15.61 -30.76 -21.07
N LYS A 65 -16.49 -29.90 -21.55
CA LYS A 65 -16.59 -29.54 -22.98
C LYS A 65 -15.27 -29.00 -23.53
N TYR A 66 -14.51 -28.27 -22.70
CA TYR A 66 -13.19 -27.73 -23.05
C TYR A 66 -12.02 -28.65 -22.63
N GLY A 67 -12.29 -29.91 -22.28
CA GLY A 67 -11.26 -30.94 -22.07
C GLY A 67 -10.77 -31.11 -20.63
N ALA A 68 -11.35 -30.40 -19.65
CA ALA A 68 -11.00 -30.61 -18.25
C ALA A 68 -11.50 -31.98 -17.76
N GLN A 69 -10.62 -32.71 -17.05
CA GLN A 69 -10.99 -33.95 -16.38
C GLN A 69 -11.43 -33.65 -14.95
N LEU A 70 -12.66 -34.03 -14.60
CA LEU A 70 -13.22 -33.88 -13.26
C LEU A 70 -13.34 -35.25 -12.62
N ASN A 71 -12.38 -35.57 -11.74
CA ASN A 71 -12.30 -36.87 -11.07
C ASN A 71 -12.90 -36.77 -9.66
N TYR A 72 -13.95 -37.54 -9.39
CA TYR A 72 -14.55 -37.67 -8.06
C TYR A 72 -15.25 -39.04 -7.91
N PRO A 73 -15.33 -39.61 -6.69
CA PRO A 73 -14.74 -39.12 -5.44
C PRO A 73 -13.24 -39.45 -5.38
N VAL A 74 -12.38 -38.43 -5.42
CA VAL A 74 -10.92 -38.58 -5.35
C VAL A 74 -10.38 -37.59 -4.33
N GLN A 75 -9.99 -38.10 -3.16
CA GLN A 75 -9.39 -37.30 -2.11
C GLN A 75 -7.88 -37.21 -2.31
N VAL A 76 -7.32 -36.01 -2.20
CA VAL A 76 -5.87 -35.81 -2.09
C VAL A 76 -5.44 -36.21 -0.68
N THR A 77 -4.47 -37.12 -0.57
CA THR A 77 -3.94 -37.60 0.71
C THR A 77 -2.60 -36.98 1.07
N ASN A 78 -1.82 -36.56 0.08
CA ASN A 78 -0.52 -35.92 0.29
C ASN A 78 -0.13 -35.02 -0.89
N LEU A 79 0.72 -34.02 -0.62
CA LEU A 79 1.29 -33.09 -1.60
C LEU A 79 2.80 -33.01 -1.38
N ASN A 80 3.58 -33.49 -2.35
CA ASN A 80 5.03 -33.43 -2.29
C ASN A 80 5.57 -32.47 -3.36
N SER A 81 6.23 -31.38 -2.94
CA SER A 81 6.94 -30.49 -3.85
C SER A 81 8.26 -31.11 -4.31
N ARG A 82 8.61 -30.94 -5.57
CA ARG A 82 9.87 -31.41 -6.16
C ARG A 82 10.84 -30.24 -6.35
N SER A 83 12.13 -30.56 -6.40
CA SER A 83 13.21 -29.56 -6.57
C SER A 83 13.18 -28.81 -7.91
N ASP A 84 12.47 -29.35 -8.90
CA ASP A 84 12.26 -28.73 -10.22
C ASP A 84 11.02 -27.82 -10.27
N GLY A 85 10.35 -27.59 -9.13
CA GLY A 85 9.15 -26.75 -9.01
C GLY A 85 7.84 -27.47 -9.34
N THR A 86 7.89 -28.76 -9.72
CA THR A 86 6.69 -29.57 -9.96
C THR A 86 6.17 -30.23 -8.66
N TRP A 87 5.00 -30.87 -8.75
CA TRP A 87 4.29 -31.46 -7.62
C TRP A 87 3.88 -32.90 -7.89
N GLU A 88 3.97 -33.72 -6.84
CA GLU A 88 3.35 -35.04 -6.78
C GLU A 88 2.11 -34.95 -5.88
N VAL A 89 0.94 -35.20 -6.48
CA VAL A 89 -0.35 -35.21 -5.78
C VAL A 89 -0.76 -36.66 -5.56
N GLU A 90 -0.71 -37.11 -4.31
CA GLU A 90 -1.09 -38.48 -3.97
C GLU A 90 -2.60 -38.60 -3.75
N THR A 91 -3.17 -39.67 -4.29
CA THR A 91 -4.59 -40.03 -4.14
C THR A 91 -4.72 -41.55 -3.95
N PRO A 92 -5.86 -42.06 -3.47
CA PRO A 92 -6.13 -43.50 -3.43
C PRO A 92 -6.08 -44.21 -4.79
N LEU A 93 -6.16 -43.45 -5.90
CA LEU A 93 -6.11 -43.98 -7.26
C LEU A 93 -4.71 -43.91 -7.90
N GLY A 94 -3.73 -43.35 -7.19
CA GLY A 94 -2.36 -43.16 -7.66
C GLY A 94 -1.86 -41.72 -7.56
N VAL A 95 -0.67 -41.49 -8.09
CA VAL A 95 0.04 -40.21 -8.03
C VAL A 95 -0.17 -39.43 -9.32
N ILE A 96 -0.58 -38.16 -9.21
CA ILE A 96 -0.69 -37.22 -10.32
C ILE A 96 0.51 -36.28 -10.28
N GLN A 97 1.27 -36.21 -11.38
CA GLN A 97 2.34 -35.23 -11.54
C GLN A 97 1.76 -33.94 -12.12
N ALA A 98 1.95 -32.82 -11.42
CA ALA A 98 1.41 -31.53 -11.82
C ALA A 98 2.52 -30.47 -11.86
N LYS A 99 2.53 -29.63 -12.90
CA LYS A 99 3.44 -28.47 -12.94
C LYS A 99 3.09 -27.42 -11.87
N ARG A 100 1.82 -27.37 -11.48
CA ARG A 100 1.27 -26.46 -10.48
C ARG A 100 0.04 -27.08 -9.84
N ILE A 101 -0.24 -26.68 -8.61
CA ILE A 101 -1.47 -27.01 -7.88
C ILE A 101 -2.20 -25.72 -7.52
N VAL A 102 -3.52 -25.80 -7.43
CA VAL A 102 -4.37 -24.64 -7.13
C VAL A 102 -5.30 -24.99 -5.99
N ASN A 103 -5.23 -24.22 -4.91
CA ASN A 103 -6.26 -24.17 -3.88
C ASN A 103 -7.16 -22.97 -4.20
N THR A 104 -8.41 -23.24 -4.57
CA THR A 104 -9.17 -22.53 -5.63
C THR A 104 -9.43 -21.02 -5.46
N ALA A 105 -9.24 -20.24 -6.54
CA ALA A 105 -9.57 -18.79 -6.63
C ALA A 105 -10.09 -18.31 -8.02
N GLY A 106 -10.93 -19.11 -8.70
CA GLY A 106 -11.78 -18.66 -9.82
C GLY A 106 -11.07 -18.08 -11.06
N LYS A 107 -11.77 -17.20 -11.80
CA LYS A 107 -11.32 -16.63 -13.10
C LYS A 107 -10.07 -15.77 -12.98
N TYR A 108 -9.98 -14.92 -11.95
CA TYR A 108 -8.83 -14.04 -11.74
C TYR A 108 -7.51 -14.81 -11.72
N LEU A 109 -7.49 -15.93 -10.98
CA LEU A 109 -6.32 -16.81 -10.94
C LEU A 109 -6.06 -17.52 -12.27
N SER A 110 -7.10 -17.85 -13.05
CA SER A 110 -6.93 -18.42 -14.39
C SER A 110 -6.20 -17.45 -15.33
N ASP A 111 -6.57 -16.17 -15.33
CA ASP A 111 -5.91 -15.17 -16.15
C ASP A 111 -4.45 -14.98 -15.69
N TRP A 112 -4.21 -14.89 -14.37
CA TRP A 112 -2.85 -14.76 -13.82
C TRP A 112 -1.97 -15.98 -14.14
N ILE A 113 -2.49 -17.21 -14.03
CA ILE A 113 -1.73 -18.42 -14.36
C ILE A 113 -1.28 -18.45 -15.83
N LEU A 114 -2.13 -17.94 -16.74
CA LEU A 114 -1.86 -17.97 -18.18
C LEU A 114 -0.97 -16.82 -18.63
N GLU A 115 -1.17 -15.63 -18.07
CA GLU A 115 -0.49 -14.40 -18.49
C GLU A 115 0.75 -14.06 -17.64
N GLU A 116 1.02 -14.83 -16.58
CA GLU A 116 2.14 -14.66 -15.62
C GLU A 116 2.14 -13.31 -14.86
N GLU A 117 1.03 -12.56 -14.92
CA GLU A 117 0.79 -11.35 -14.14
C GLU A 117 -0.72 -11.16 -13.86
N PRO A 118 -1.09 -10.43 -12.80
CA PRO A 118 -2.50 -10.21 -12.48
C PRO A 118 -3.20 -9.37 -13.56
N PRO A 119 -4.46 -9.71 -13.96
CA PRO A 119 -5.17 -8.98 -15.01
C PRO A 119 -5.53 -7.54 -14.63
N PHE A 120 -5.75 -7.28 -13.35
CA PHE A 120 -5.99 -6.01 -12.66
C PHE A 120 -5.57 -6.18 -11.20
N ASP A 121 -5.45 -5.11 -10.44
CA ASP A 121 -4.99 -5.21 -9.04
C ASP A 121 -6.06 -5.81 -8.12
N LEU A 122 -5.65 -6.77 -7.28
CA LEU A 122 -6.47 -7.32 -6.18
C LEU A 122 -5.56 -7.65 -4.97
N ILE A 123 -4.66 -6.75 -4.58
CA ILE A 123 -3.78 -7.01 -3.42
C ILE A 123 -4.57 -7.24 -2.12
N GLU A 124 -5.78 -6.69 -2.00
CA GLU A 124 -6.70 -6.95 -0.89
C GLU A 124 -7.11 -8.42 -0.77
N LEU A 125 -6.95 -9.20 -1.85
CA LEU A 125 -7.15 -10.65 -1.87
C LEU A 125 -5.84 -11.44 -1.89
N ASP A 126 -4.67 -10.79 -1.90
CA ASP A 126 -3.38 -11.46 -1.93
C ASP A 126 -3.27 -12.44 -0.74
N PRO A 127 -2.94 -13.71 -0.98
CA PRO A 127 -2.86 -14.71 0.09
C PRO A 127 -1.78 -14.40 1.12
N ASN A 128 -0.75 -13.65 0.73
CA ASN A 128 0.39 -13.28 1.55
C ASN A 128 0.25 -11.90 2.23
N ARG A 129 -0.94 -11.27 2.19
CA ARG A 129 -1.24 -10.15 3.09
C ARG A 129 -1.28 -10.56 4.57
N TYR A 130 -1.39 -11.86 4.82
CA TYR A 130 -1.24 -12.51 6.13
C TYR A 130 0.18 -13.04 6.29
N GLY A 131 0.64 -13.14 7.54
CA GLY A 131 1.95 -13.70 7.88
C GLY A 131 1.94 -14.47 9.19
N LYS A 132 3.13 -14.66 9.78
CA LYS A 132 3.33 -15.40 11.06
C LYS A 132 2.42 -14.89 12.18
N TRP A 133 2.20 -13.58 12.22
CA TRP A 133 1.32 -12.88 13.17
C TRP A 133 -0.16 -13.27 13.08
N THR A 134 -0.58 -13.95 12.02
CA THR A 134 -1.98 -14.35 11.78
C THR A 134 -2.25 -15.69 12.45
N THR A 135 -2.07 -15.74 13.77
CA THR A 135 -2.23 -16.99 14.54
C THR A 135 -3.67 -17.50 14.50
N THR A 136 -3.90 -18.72 14.96
CA THR A 136 -5.25 -19.30 15.10
C THR A 136 -6.16 -18.44 15.97
N GLU A 137 -5.61 -17.83 17.03
CA GLU A 137 -6.34 -16.98 17.97
C GLU A 137 -6.73 -15.66 17.31
N TYR A 138 -5.80 -15.00 16.62
CA TYR A 138 -6.09 -13.80 15.82
C TYR A 138 -7.16 -14.11 14.76
N THR A 139 -6.98 -15.19 14.02
CA THR A 139 -7.91 -15.61 12.95
C THR A 139 -9.31 -15.83 13.51
N ALA A 140 -9.44 -16.55 14.63
CA ALA A 140 -10.74 -16.80 15.26
C ALA A 140 -11.40 -15.50 15.77
N ALA A 141 -10.63 -14.61 16.40
CA ALA A 141 -11.13 -13.34 16.92
C ALA A 141 -11.58 -12.41 15.78
N LYS A 142 -10.74 -12.25 14.75
CA LYS A 142 -11.00 -11.35 13.62
C LYS A 142 -12.11 -11.88 12.71
N ALA A 143 -12.18 -13.19 12.47
CA ALA A 143 -13.28 -13.80 11.71
C ALA A 143 -14.63 -13.64 12.44
N ARG A 144 -14.66 -13.78 13.77
CA ARG A 144 -15.86 -13.51 14.58
C ARG A 144 -16.31 -12.06 14.50
N GLU A 145 -15.36 -11.12 14.58
CA GLU A 145 -15.65 -9.68 14.40
C GLU A 145 -16.20 -9.41 13.00
N SER A 146 -15.55 -9.92 11.95
CA SER A 146 -16.01 -9.76 10.57
C SER A 146 -17.43 -10.30 10.34
N TYR A 147 -17.77 -11.44 10.93
CA TYR A 147 -19.14 -11.97 10.90
C TYR A 147 -20.13 -11.04 11.59
N GLY A 148 -19.82 -10.59 12.82
CA GLY A 148 -20.67 -9.66 13.56
C GLY A 148 -20.81 -8.29 12.88
N PHE A 149 -19.79 -7.88 12.12
CA PHE A 149 -19.72 -6.58 11.44
C PHE A 149 -20.27 -6.64 10.01
N ASN A 150 -20.94 -7.71 9.61
CA ASN A 150 -21.45 -7.87 8.24
C ASN A 150 -22.34 -6.70 7.78
N ASN A 151 -23.10 -6.08 8.70
CA ASN A 151 -24.07 -5.02 8.39
C ASN A 151 -23.91 -3.78 9.28
N ILE A 152 -22.74 -3.55 9.86
CA ILE A 152 -22.48 -2.26 10.53
C ILE A 152 -22.35 -1.17 9.48
N ILE A 153 -22.47 0.09 9.91
CA ILE A 153 -22.11 1.22 9.06
C ILE A 153 -20.60 1.17 8.83
N ILE A 154 -20.18 1.14 7.57
CA ILE A 154 -18.78 1.20 7.18
C ILE A 154 -18.41 2.67 6.98
N TYR A 155 -17.52 3.16 7.83
CA TYR A 155 -17.02 4.53 7.76
C TYR A 155 -15.66 4.59 7.03
N PRO A 156 -15.33 5.73 6.40
CA PRO A 156 -13.95 6.07 6.06
C PRO A 156 -13.02 5.87 7.26
N LYS A 157 -11.80 5.41 6.99
CA LYS A 157 -10.79 5.13 8.03
C LYS A 157 -11.30 4.24 9.18
N GLU A 158 -12.12 3.23 8.85
CA GLU A 158 -12.67 2.31 9.84
C GLU A 158 -11.56 1.65 10.68
N GLU A 159 -11.72 1.66 12.01
CA GLU A 159 -10.85 0.93 12.93
C GLU A 159 -11.60 -0.26 13.53
N ARG A 160 -10.91 -1.41 13.56
CA ARG A 160 -11.39 -2.65 14.17
C ARG A 160 -10.41 -3.14 15.22
N PHE A 161 -10.91 -3.70 16.32
CA PHE A 161 -10.10 -3.90 17.53
C PHE A 161 -9.90 -5.37 17.91
N ALA A 162 -10.71 -6.30 17.40
CA ALA A 162 -10.57 -7.71 17.78
C ALA A 162 -9.18 -8.26 17.46
N GLY A 163 -8.60 -9.06 18.35
CA GLY A 163 -7.29 -9.67 18.15
C GLY A 163 -6.08 -8.72 18.17
N ARG A 164 -6.28 -7.44 18.52
CA ARG A 164 -5.20 -6.45 18.65
C ARG A 164 -4.78 -6.24 20.11
N PRO A 165 -3.49 -5.90 20.36
CA PRO A 165 -2.39 -5.93 19.39
C PRO A 165 -2.04 -7.38 19.00
N THR A 166 -1.43 -7.57 17.83
CA THR A 166 -0.84 -8.88 17.46
C THR A 166 0.53 -9.03 18.10
N GLU A 167 1.20 -10.16 17.88
CA GLU A 167 2.61 -10.34 18.27
C GLU A 167 3.59 -9.46 17.45
N ARG A 168 3.14 -8.89 16.34
CA ARG A 168 3.96 -8.09 15.42
C ARG A 168 3.91 -6.60 15.78
N THR A 169 4.47 -6.22 16.92
CA THR A 169 4.60 -4.80 17.31
C THR A 169 6.00 -4.26 17.07
N SER A 170 6.13 -2.95 16.86
CA SER A 170 7.44 -2.28 16.86
C SER A 170 8.03 -2.26 18.27
N GLY A 171 9.34 -2.01 18.38
CA GLY A 171 9.98 -1.81 19.69
C GLY A 171 9.41 -0.61 20.45
N LEU A 172 8.65 0.28 19.81
CA LEU A 172 8.07 1.49 20.40
C LEU A 172 6.61 1.35 20.84
N TYR A 173 5.95 0.24 20.52
CA TYR A 173 4.51 0.10 20.77
C TYR A 173 4.13 0.41 22.22
N ASP A 174 4.79 -0.19 23.20
CA ASP A 174 4.46 0.01 24.61
C ASP A 174 4.71 1.44 25.09
N LEU A 175 5.67 2.13 24.49
CA LEU A 175 6.01 3.53 24.82
C LEU A 175 4.99 4.52 24.25
N LEU A 176 4.42 4.20 23.07
CA LEU A 176 3.58 5.12 22.30
C LEU A 176 2.08 4.86 22.46
N LYS A 177 1.64 3.63 22.77
CA LYS A 177 0.22 3.21 22.74
C LYS A 177 -0.74 4.05 23.58
N THR A 178 -0.26 4.75 24.60
CA THR A 178 -1.09 5.63 25.45
C THR A 178 -1.10 7.09 25.00
N LYS A 179 -0.32 7.44 23.96
CA LYS A 179 -0.10 8.81 23.48
C LYS A 179 -0.67 9.05 22.08
N CYS A 180 -1.20 8.03 21.42
CA CYS A 180 -1.68 8.11 20.04
C CYS A 180 -2.80 7.10 19.77
N SER A 181 -3.53 7.31 18.67
CA SER A 181 -4.37 6.27 18.09
C SER A 181 -3.50 5.31 17.31
N MET A 182 -3.45 4.05 17.71
CA MET A 182 -2.71 3.02 16.98
C MET A 182 -3.58 2.48 15.84
N GLY A 183 -3.04 2.51 14.64
CA GLY A 183 -3.59 1.90 13.44
C GLY A 183 -3.08 0.49 13.21
N PHE A 184 -3.93 -0.36 12.63
CA PHE A 184 -3.57 -1.72 12.26
C PHE A 184 -3.10 -1.79 10.80
N HIS A 185 -1.86 -2.26 10.56
CA HIS A 185 -1.29 -2.39 9.22
C HIS A 185 -0.49 -3.69 9.08
N ALA A 186 -1.01 -4.68 8.36
CA ALA A 186 -0.33 -5.97 8.10
C ALA A 186 0.24 -6.64 9.38
N GLY A 187 -0.56 -6.63 10.46
CA GLY A 187 -0.19 -7.15 11.78
C GLY A 187 0.40 -6.10 12.72
N TRP A 188 0.97 -5.02 12.19
CA TRP A 188 1.60 -3.95 12.97
C TRP A 188 0.60 -3.02 13.63
N GLU A 189 1.01 -2.47 14.76
CA GLU A 189 0.40 -1.31 15.42
C GLU A 189 1.27 -0.08 15.13
N GLN A 190 0.74 0.88 14.37
CA GLN A 190 1.47 2.10 13.96
C GLN A 190 0.65 3.35 14.29
N PRO A 191 1.23 4.40 14.89
CA PRO A 191 0.50 5.62 15.21
C PRO A 191 -0.15 6.29 13.98
N HIS A 192 -1.48 6.47 14.01
CA HIS A 192 -2.22 7.27 13.03
C HIS A 192 -2.08 8.77 13.32
N TRP A 193 -2.32 9.17 14.57
CA TRP A 193 -2.25 10.54 15.07
C TRP A 193 -2.03 10.55 16.59
N PHE A 194 -1.47 11.64 17.12
CA PHE A 194 -1.01 11.79 18.51
C PHE A 194 -1.91 12.74 19.33
N TYR A 195 -2.12 12.35 20.58
CA TYR A 195 -2.96 13.07 21.54
C TYR A 195 -2.18 14.19 22.24
N LYS A 196 -2.87 15.29 22.52
CA LYS A 196 -2.46 16.34 23.46
C LYS A 196 -3.52 16.52 24.55
N THR A 197 -3.10 17.11 25.68
CA THR A 197 -4.02 17.46 26.77
C THR A 197 -5.12 18.37 26.24
N GLY A 198 -6.38 17.95 26.42
CA GLY A 198 -7.56 18.68 25.96
C GLY A 198 -8.16 18.18 24.64
N ASP A 199 -7.47 17.29 23.92
CA ASP A 199 -8.06 16.65 22.73
C ASP A 199 -9.16 15.67 23.11
N GLU A 200 -10.15 15.53 22.23
CA GLU A 200 -11.09 14.40 22.28
C GLU A 200 -10.41 13.15 21.71
N THR A 201 -10.07 12.20 22.58
CA THR A 201 -9.38 10.96 22.20
C THR A 201 -10.35 9.80 21.93
N GLY A 202 -9.81 8.71 21.36
CA GLY A 202 -10.57 7.50 21.04
C GLY A 202 -11.19 7.50 19.64
N TYR A 203 -11.83 6.39 19.30
CA TYR A 203 -12.38 6.13 17.97
C TYR A 203 -13.70 6.89 17.74
N LYS A 204 -13.68 7.82 16.80
CA LYS A 204 -14.83 8.65 16.38
C LYS A 204 -14.96 8.62 14.85
N PRO A 205 -15.40 7.50 14.25
CA PRO A 205 -15.52 7.40 12.80
C PRO A 205 -16.62 8.34 12.28
N SER A 206 -16.42 8.86 11.08
CA SER A 206 -17.34 9.81 10.44
C SER A 206 -17.18 9.77 8.93
N PHE A 207 -18.24 10.14 8.20
CA PHE A 207 -18.18 10.41 6.76
C PHE A 207 -17.60 11.81 6.45
N ARG A 208 -17.23 12.57 7.48
CA ARG A 208 -16.77 13.96 7.46
C ARG A 208 -15.56 14.12 8.37
N ARG A 209 -15.00 15.33 8.44
CA ARG A 209 -13.95 15.68 9.42
C ARG A 209 -14.38 15.28 10.85
N THR A 210 -13.42 14.77 11.62
CA THR A 210 -13.66 14.26 12.99
C THR A 210 -12.50 14.63 13.92
N ASN A 211 -12.50 14.09 15.14
CA ASN A 211 -11.64 14.49 16.27
C ASN A 211 -10.13 14.54 16.01
N TRP A 212 -9.62 13.85 14.98
CA TRP A 212 -8.21 13.90 14.60
C TRP A 212 -7.83 15.04 13.64
N PHE A 213 -8.79 15.78 13.08
CA PHE A 213 -8.53 16.81 12.06
C PHE A 213 -7.55 17.89 12.54
N ASP A 214 -7.86 18.54 13.66
CA ASP A 214 -6.98 19.56 14.25
C ASP A 214 -5.66 18.97 14.78
N PRO A 215 -5.64 17.81 15.48
CA PRO A 215 -4.40 17.12 15.84
C PRO A 215 -3.45 16.88 14.67
N VAL A 216 -3.97 16.36 13.55
CA VAL A 216 -3.19 16.14 12.33
C VAL A 216 -2.67 17.47 11.77
N GLY A 217 -3.47 18.54 11.79
CA GLY A 217 -3.02 19.88 11.42
C GLY A 217 -1.88 20.42 12.30
N ARG A 218 -1.85 20.08 13.59
CA ARG A 218 -0.72 20.43 14.49
C ARG A 218 0.53 19.61 14.20
N GLU A 219 0.37 18.31 13.94
CA GLU A 219 1.47 17.43 13.55
C GLU A 219 2.10 17.83 12.22
N TYR A 220 1.27 18.21 11.23
CA TYR A 220 1.73 18.79 9.98
C TYR A 220 2.62 20.01 10.24
N LYS A 221 2.14 20.98 11.04
CA LYS A 221 2.93 22.17 11.39
C LYS A 221 4.20 21.82 12.16
N GLN A 222 4.15 20.82 13.03
CA GLN A 222 5.32 20.35 13.77
C GLN A 222 6.45 19.89 12.83
N VAL A 223 6.13 19.17 11.75
CA VAL A 223 7.13 18.73 10.76
C VAL A 223 7.60 19.90 9.91
N MET A 224 6.68 20.75 9.42
CA MET A 224 7.01 21.88 8.54
C MET A 224 7.83 22.97 9.24
N GLU A 225 7.51 23.27 10.51
CA GLU A 225 8.09 24.40 11.24
C GLU A 225 9.24 23.97 12.16
N LYS A 226 9.33 22.69 12.55
CA LYS A 226 10.29 22.22 13.54
C LYS A 226 10.97 20.88 13.19
N VAL A 227 10.62 19.82 13.91
CA VAL A 227 11.16 18.47 13.74
C VAL A 227 10.18 17.47 14.36
N GLY A 228 9.73 16.52 13.55
CA GLY A 228 8.87 15.43 13.94
C GLY A 228 9.60 14.09 13.92
N VAL A 229 9.17 13.17 14.79
CA VAL A 229 9.59 11.75 14.78
C VAL A 229 8.38 10.86 14.48
N ILE A 230 8.55 9.93 13.54
CA ILE A 230 7.53 8.94 13.15
C ILE A 230 8.11 7.52 13.21
N ASP A 231 7.31 6.57 13.69
CA ASP A 231 7.62 5.15 13.63
C ASP A 231 7.26 4.60 12.25
N LEU A 232 8.28 4.19 11.49
CA LEU A 232 8.18 3.60 10.15
C LEU A 232 8.58 2.10 10.16
N SER A 233 8.71 1.51 11.35
CA SER A 233 9.05 0.09 11.52
C SER A 233 8.18 -0.87 10.70
N PRO A 234 6.91 -0.59 10.36
CA PRO A 234 6.11 -1.51 9.54
C PRO A 234 6.60 -1.78 8.11
N PHE A 235 7.53 -0.99 7.55
CA PHE A 235 8.01 -1.23 6.17
C PHE A 235 8.46 -2.68 5.93
N GLY A 236 8.23 -3.21 4.72
CA GLY A 236 8.89 -4.44 4.27
C GLY A 236 10.36 -4.16 3.96
N LYS A 237 11.27 -5.01 4.42
CA LYS A 237 12.74 -4.77 4.37
C LYS A 237 13.47 -6.02 3.92
N PHE A 238 14.16 -5.94 2.79
CA PHE A 238 14.89 -7.08 2.22
C PHE A 238 16.37 -6.75 2.07
N LYS A 239 17.24 -7.67 2.46
CA LYS A 239 18.66 -7.63 2.11
C LYS A 239 18.89 -8.52 0.92
N VAL A 240 19.52 -7.98 -0.12
CA VAL A 240 19.87 -8.72 -1.35
C VAL A 240 21.37 -8.63 -1.57
N LYS A 241 22.05 -9.77 -1.62
CA LYS A 241 23.49 -9.87 -1.88
C LYS A 241 23.81 -11.05 -2.81
N GLY A 242 25.05 -11.12 -3.27
CA GLY A 242 25.54 -12.21 -4.12
C GLY A 242 26.06 -11.72 -5.46
N THR A 243 26.67 -12.64 -6.22
CA THR A 243 27.41 -12.31 -7.44
C THR A 243 26.52 -11.75 -8.54
N ASP A 244 25.25 -12.13 -8.57
CA ASP A 244 24.29 -11.68 -9.57
C ASP A 244 23.33 -10.59 -9.07
N SER A 245 23.54 -10.04 -7.86
CA SER A 245 22.63 -9.06 -7.24
C SER A 245 22.40 -7.83 -8.12
N VAL A 246 23.47 -7.23 -8.65
CA VAL A 246 23.37 -6.08 -9.57
C VAL A 246 22.59 -6.46 -10.84
N LYS A 247 22.87 -7.64 -11.40
CA LYS A 247 22.22 -8.11 -12.63
C LYS A 247 20.72 -8.34 -12.44
N LEU A 248 20.35 -8.99 -11.33
CA LEU A 248 18.97 -9.20 -10.93
C LEU A 248 18.23 -7.87 -10.77
N LEU A 249 18.77 -6.96 -9.97
CA LEU A 249 18.11 -5.67 -9.70
C LEU A 249 18.04 -4.80 -10.96
N ASP A 250 19.06 -4.82 -11.84
CA ASP A 250 19.01 -4.07 -13.09
C ASP A 250 17.99 -4.64 -14.10
N HIS A 251 17.60 -5.92 -13.97
CA HIS A 251 16.49 -6.51 -14.74
C HIS A 251 15.12 -6.28 -14.10
N LEU A 252 15.00 -6.41 -12.78
CA LEU A 252 13.72 -6.25 -12.07
C LEU A 252 13.21 -4.80 -12.10
N PHE A 253 14.12 -3.84 -11.98
CA PHE A 253 13.76 -2.45 -11.75
C PHE A 253 13.80 -1.60 -13.02
N ALA A 254 12.87 -0.64 -13.14
CA ALA A 254 12.83 0.30 -14.25
C ALA A 254 13.83 1.47 -14.12
N ASN A 255 14.27 1.81 -12.90
CA ASN A 255 15.32 2.81 -12.67
C ASN A 255 16.72 2.18 -12.81
N VAL A 256 17.76 3.00 -12.77
CA VAL A 256 19.15 2.51 -12.65
C VAL A 256 19.40 1.92 -11.26
N VAL A 257 20.28 0.94 -11.17
CA VAL A 257 20.82 0.49 -9.89
C VAL A 257 21.64 1.64 -9.25
N PRO A 258 21.37 2.03 -7.99
CA PRO A 258 22.11 3.10 -7.33
C PRO A 258 23.58 2.71 -7.12
N LYS A 259 24.45 3.72 -7.02
CA LYS A 259 25.86 3.51 -6.67
C LYS A 259 25.98 3.20 -5.17
N VAL A 260 27.11 2.60 -4.77
CA VAL A 260 27.45 2.37 -3.36
C VAL A 260 27.37 3.66 -2.55
N GLY A 261 26.75 3.60 -1.37
CA GLY A 261 26.45 4.72 -0.49
C GLY A 261 25.30 5.60 -0.98
N SER A 262 24.53 5.15 -1.97
CA SER A 262 23.40 5.89 -2.56
C SER A 262 22.12 5.06 -2.56
N THR A 263 21.02 5.79 -2.68
CA THR A 263 19.65 5.30 -2.65
C THR A 263 18.89 5.90 -3.83
N ASN A 264 17.89 5.19 -4.34
CA ASN A 264 16.89 5.79 -5.22
C ASN A 264 15.53 5.12 -5.06
N ILE A 265 14.51 5.75 -5.63
CA ILE A 265 13.19 5.14 -5.79
C ILE A 265 13.15 4.42 -7.13
N SER A 266 12.59 3.22 -7.14
CA SER A 266 12.53 2.38 -8.32
C SER A 266 11.28 1.52 -8.34
N HIS A 267 10.88 1.08 -9.54
CA HIS A 267 9.62 0.36 -9.75
C HIS A 267 9.89 -0.99 -10.38
N MET A 268 9.30 -2.04 -9.81
CA MET A 268 9.18 -3.34 -10.48
C MET A 268 7.96 -3.29 -11.38
N LEU A 269 8.13 -3.71 -12.64
CA LEU A 269 7.05 -3.69 -13.61
C LEU A 269 6.66 -5.09 -14.04
N THR A 270 5.39 -5.26 -14.39
CA THR A 270 4.93 -6.47 -15.06
C THR A 270 5.39 -6.49 -16.53
N PRO A 271 5.38 -7.66 -17.21
CA PRO A 271 5.63 -7.73 -18.65
C PRO A 271 4.77 -6.77 -19.50
N ARG A 272 3.50 -6.54 -19.12
CA ARG A 272 2.60 -5.56 -19.76
C ARG A 272 2.87 -4.11 -19.32
N GLY A 273 3.92 -3.85 -18.56
CA GLY A 273 4.36 -2.51 -18.17
C GLY A 273 3.52 -1.88 -17.05
N LYS A 274 2.85 -2.69 -16.24
CA LYS A 274 2.10 -2.24 -15.06
C LYS A 274 3.02 -2.07 -13.86
N VAL A 275 2.68 -1.18 -12.93
CA VAL A 275 3.49 -0.97 -11.72
C VAL A 275 3.17 -2.03 -10.68
N TYR A 276 3.94 -3.12 -10.70
CA TYR A 276 3.80 -4.21 -9.73
C TYR A 276 4.17 -3.74 -8.32
N ALA A 277 5.26 -2.98 -8.19
CA ALA A 277 5.72 -2.48 -6.90
C ALA A 277 6.54 -1.19 -7.03
N GLU A 278 6.57 -0.39 -5.96
CA GLU A 278 7.53 0.71 -5.76
C GLU A 278 8.41 0.37 -4.56
N LEU A 279 9.73 0.47 -4.74
CA LEU A 279 10.70 0.21 -3.69
C LEU A 279 11.78 1.29 -3.64
N THR A 280 12.22 1.57 -2.42
CA THR A 280 13.48 2.27 -2.19
C THR A 280 14.63 1.27 -2.27
N VAL A 281 15.57 1.50 -3.19
CA VAL A 281 16.75 0.65 -3.40
C VAL A 281 17.97 1.39 -2.86
N SER A 282 18.63 0.81 -1.86
CA SER A 282 19.86 1.37 -1.26
C SER A 282 21.02 0.43 -1.49
N GLN A 283 22.14 0.90 -2.04
CA GLN A 283 23.36 0.09 -2.14
C GLN A 283 24.34 0.49 -1.03
N LEU A 284 24.50 -0.35 -0.01
CA LEU A 284 25.35 -0.06 1.15
C LEU A 284 26.81 -0.45 0.91
N TYR A 285 27.02 -1.62 0.30
CA TYR A 285 28.32 -2.13 -0.11
C TYR A 285 28.26 -2.60 -1.58
N PRO A 286 29.41 -2.76 -2.27
CA PRO A 286 29.41 -3.32 -3.62
C PRO A 286 28.67 -4.66 -3.68
N GLY A 287 27.54 -4.70 -4.41
CA GLY A 287 26.72 -5.91 -4.56
C GLY A 287 25.86 -6.28 -3.34
N GLU A 288 25.70 -5.39 -2.35
CA GLU A 288 24.80 -5.57 -1.22
C GLU A 288 23.78 -4.43 -1.17
N PHE A 289 22.50 -4.80 -1.18
CA PHE A 289 21.38 -3.89 -1.27
C PHE A 289 20.41 -4.08 -0.13
N MET A 290 19.84 -2.97 0.34
CA MET A 290 18.65 -2.93 1.17
C MET A 290 17.50 -2.41 0.33
N LEU A 291 16.44 -3.22 0.21
CA LEU A 291 15.19 -2.88 -0.47
C LEU A 291 14.13 -2.60 0.58
N VAL A 292 13.36 -1.53 0.38
CA VAL A 292 12.31 -1.12 1.32
C VAL A 292 11.00 -0.88 0.57
N THR A 293 9.91 -1.45 1.08
CA THR A 293 8.55 -1.35 0.53
C THR A 293 7.51 -1.11 1.63
N GLY A 294 6.24 -0.88 1.26
CA GLY A 294 5.13 -0.72 2.20
C GLY A 294 4.81 -2.01 2.97
N SER A 295 4.25 -1.88 4.17
CA SER A 295 3.90 -3.03 5.02
C SER A 295 2.89 -3.99 4.36
N GLY A 296 1.91 -3.44 3.64
CA GLY A 296 0.90 -4.22 2.90
C GLY A 296 1.44 -4.94 1.68
N SER A 297 2.61 -4.53 1.17
CA SER A 297 3.22 -5.07 -0.06
C SER A 297 4.42 -5.98 0.22
N GLU A 298 4.77 -6.21 1.49
CA GLU A 298 5.98 -6.94 1.88
C GLU A 298 6.13 -8.30 1.16
N LEU A 299 5.21 -9.24 1.42
CA LEU A 299 5.32 -10.59 0.85
C LEU A 299 4.81 -10.65 -0.60
N HIS A 300 4.00 -9.68 -1.02
CA HIS A 300 3.62 -9.50 -2.42
C HIS A 300 4.88 -9.23 -3.27
N ASP A 301 5.70 -8.27 -2.85
CA ASP A 301 6.90 -7.85 -3.56
C ASP A 301 8.01 -8.91 -3.44
N LEU A 302 8.20 -9.48 -2.25
CA LEU A 302 9.22 -10.52 -2.03
C LEU A 302 9.01 -11.72 -2.94
N ARG A 303 7.76 -12.19 -3.08
CA ARG A 303 7.40 -13.32 -3.96
C ARG A 303 7.84 -13.07 -5.41
N TRP A 304 7.60 -11.88 -5.94
CA TRP A 304 8.00 -11.53 -7.31
C TRP A 304 9.52 -11.54 -7.50
N ILE A 305 10.27 -11.06 -6.51
CA ILE A 305 11.73 -11.06 -6.53
C ILE A 305 12.25 -12.51 -6.48
N GLU A 306 11.74 -13.33 -5.57
CA GLU A 306 12.13 -14.74 -5.41
C GLU A 306 11.80 -15.58 -6.66
N GLU A 307 10.64 -15.37 -7.27
CA GLU A 307 10.26 -16.04 -8.52
C GLU A 307 11.20 -15.67 -9.67
N GLU A 308 11.59 -14.40 -9.80
CA GLU A 308 12.57 -13.98 -10.81
C GLU A 308 13.96 -14.56 -10.56
N VAL A 309 14.38 -14.68 -9.28
CA VAL A 309 15.64 -15.34 -8.91
C VAL A 309 15.68 -16.77 -9.44
N VAL A 310 14.61 -17.53 -9.18
CA VAL A 310 14.49 -18.93 -9.62
C VAL A 310 14.39 -19.03 -11.14
N ARG A 311 13.51 -18.23 -11.76
CA ARG A 311 13.26 -18.25 -13.21
C ARG A 311 14.50 -17.87 -14.01
N GLY A 312 15.23 -16.85 -13.58
CA GLY A 312 16.44 -16.37 -14.26
C GLY A 312 17.74 -17.07 -13.82
N GLY A 313 17.67 -17.97 -12.82
CA GLY A 313 18.83 -18.71 -12.32
C GLY A 313 19.90 -17.82 -11.70
N TYR A 314 19.51 -16.75 -11.00
CA TYR A 314 20.43 -15.78 -10.42
C TYR A 314 21.08 -16.33 -9.15
N LYS A 315 22.40 -16.14 -9.00
CA LYS A 315 23.14 -16.47 -7.77
C LYS A 315 23.08 -15.32 -6.78
N VAL A 316 21.98 -15.26 -6.04
CA VAL A 316 21.73 -14.27 -5.00
C VAL A 316 21.24 -14.92 -3.72
N GLU A 317 21.46 -14.23 -2.60
CA GLU A 317 20.84 -14.51 -1.32
C GLU A 317 19.90 -13.34 -1.00
N ILE A 318 18.65 -13.66 -0.65
CA ILE A 318 17.64 -12.70 -0.22
C ILE A 318 17.27 -13.05 1.23
N GLU A 319 17.27 -12.05 2.08
CA GLU A 319 16.90 -12.16 3.48
C GLU A 319 15.81 -11.14 3.79
N ASN A 320 14.66 -11.61 4.28
CA ASN A 320 13.58 -10.73 4.75
C ASN A 320 13.85 -10.33 6.21
N MET A 321 14.34 -9.12 6.41
CA MET A 321 14.71 -8.54 7.72
C MET A 321 13.58 -7.72 8.35
N THR A 322 12.35 -7.84 7.84
CA THR A 322 11.25 -6.94 8.19
C THR A 322 10.98 -6.88 9.69
N ASP A 323 10.95 -8.02 10.37
CA ASP A 323 10.59 -8.10 11.80
C ASP A 323 11.79 -7.85 12.74
N GLU A 324 13.01 -7.89 12.21
CA GLU A 324 14.26 -7.72 12.97
C GLU A 324 14.66 -6.24 13.13
N MET A 325 14.13 -5.39 12.24
CA MET A 325 14.55 -4.00 12.10
C MET A 325 13.40 -3.04 12.41
N GLY A 326 13.67 -2.08 13.30
CA GLY A 326 12.87 -0.87 13.47
C GLY A 326 13.30 0.23 12.50
N VAL A 327 12.40 1.20 12.25
CA VAL A 327 12.72 2.39 11.46
C VAL A 327 12.12 3.61 12.11
N LEU A 328 12.95 4.64 12.32
CA LEU A 328 12.50 5.96 12.75
C LEU A 328 12.71 6.97 11.63
N GLY A 329 11.65 7.68 11.24
CA GLY A 329 11.77 8.87 10.40
C GLY A 329 11.93 10.10 11.29
N VAL A 330 12.97 10.90 11.05
CA VAL A 330 13.16 12.21 11.69
C VAL A 330 13.17 13.27 10.61
N ALA A 331 12.15 14.12 10.59
CA ALA A 331 11.90 15.05 9.50
C ALA A 331 11.53 16.45 9.98
N GLY A 332 11.95 17.47 9.23
CA GLY A 332 11.70 18.89 9.50
C GLY A 332 12.98 19.73 9.45
N PRO A 333 12.87 21.07 9.41
CA PRO A 333 14.01 21.97 9.29
C PRO A 333 15.09 21.77 10.38
N TYR A 334 14.72 21.33 11.59
CA TYR A 334 15.66 21.07 12.67
C TYR A 334 16.20 19.63 12.74
N ALA A 335 15.79 18.72 11.83
CA ALA A 335 16.20 17.31 11.88
C ALA A 335 17.73 17.13 11.94
N ARG A 336 18.49 17.86 11.11
CA ARG A 336 19.96 17.83 11.15
C ARG A 336 20.52 18.34 12.48
N GLN A 337 19.99 19.46 12.98
CA GLN A 337 20.46 20.07 14.23
C GLN A 337 20.26 19.12 15.41
N VAL A 338 19.15 18.38 15.45
CA VAL A 338 18.90 17.36 16.47
C VAL A 338 19.86 16.18 16.32
N LEU A 339 19.91 15.56 15.13
CA LEU A 339 20.68 14.34 14.92
C LEU A 339 22.20 14.56 15.04
N GLN A 340 22.71 15.73 14.62
CA GLN A 340 24.15 16.04 14.71
C GLN A 340 24.66 16.05 16.15
N LYS A 341 23.80 16.32 17.15
CA LYS A 341 24.18 16.26 18.58
C LYS A 341 24.48 14.84 19.05
N LEU A 342 24.00 13.84 18.34
CA LEU A 342 24.06 12.43 18.72
C LEU A 342 25.15 11.65 18.00
N THR A 343 25.84 12.27 17.03
CA THR A 343 26.83 11.58 16.20
C THR A 343 28.04 12.45 15.91
N ALA A 344 29.20 11.81 15.75
CA ALA A 344 30.41 12.44 15.25
C ALA A 344 30.46 12.50 13.71
N GLU A 345 29.58 11.78 13.02
CA GLU A 345 29.48 11.82 11.56
C GLU A 345 29.00 13.21 11.10
N ASP A 346 29.61 13.77 10.05
CA ASP A 346 29.18 15.06 9.50
C ASP A 346 27.88 14.90 8.68
N LEU A 347 26.78 15.43 9.21
CA LEU A 347 25.46 15.43 8.60
C LEU A 347 25.19 16.68 7.74
N SER A 348 26.20 17.54 7.52
CA SER A 348 26.09 18.73 6.67
C SER A 348 25.66 18.36 5.24
N ASP A 349 25.05 19.31 4.54
CA ASP A 349 24.57 19.08 3.18
C ASP A 349 25.70 18.71 2.20
N GLY A 350 26.90 19.25 2.41
CA GLY A 350 28.08 18.95 1.61
C GLY A 350 28.61 17.54 1.82
N SER A 351 28.57 17.03 3.06
CA SER A 351 28.99 15.68 3.41
C SER A 351 27.91 14.66 3.07
N PHE A 352 26.75 14.72 3.72
CA PHE A 352 25.69 13.72 3.64
C PHE A 352 24.58 14.21 2.72
N LYS A 353 24.72 13.98 1.40
CA LYS A 353 23.80 14.49 0.37
C LYS A 353 22.45 13.77 0.38
N PHE A 354 21.43 14.40 -0.22
CA PHE A 354 20.13 13.77 -0.45
C PHE A 354 20.28 12.41 -1.14
N LEU A 355 19.52 11.42 -0.69
CA LEU A 355 19.57 10.03 -1.12
C LEU A 355 20.92 9.31 -0.90
N GLN A 356 21.82 9.82 -0.08
CA GLN A 356 22.92 8.99 0.42
C GLN A 356 22.45 8.05 1.53
N SER A 357 23.14 6.94 1.66
CA SER A 357 22.95 5.95 2.73
C SER A 357 24.30 5.62 3.37
N ARG A 358 24.34 5.56 4.71
CA ARG A 358 25.56 5.29 5.48
C ARG A 358 25.25 4.50 6.74
N HIS A 359 26.20 3.67 7.15
CA HIS A 359 26.25 3.17 8.53
C HIS A 359 26.90 4.22 9.42
N LEU A 360 26.26 4.55 10.54
CA LEU A 360 26.79 5.45 11.55
C LEU A 360 26.26 5.07 12.94
N LYS A 361 26.68 5.80 13.97
CA LYS A 361 26.15 5.67 15.33
C LYS A 361 25.44 6.93 15.77
N LEU A 362 24.29 6.78 16.44
CA LEU A 362 23.58 7.84 17.16
C LEU A 362 23.52 7.44 18.64
N SER A 363 24.16 8.20 19.53
CA SER A 363 24.29 7.82 20.95
C SER A 363 24.82 6.38 21.13
N ASP A 364 25.89 6.05 20.41
CA ASP A 364 26.50 4.71 20.34
C ASP A 364 25.66 3.57 19.76
N ILE A 365 24.39 3.83 19.39
CA ILE A 365 23.51 2.86 18.74
C ILE A 365 23.83 2.81 17.24
N ALA A 366 24.10 1.61 16.73
CA ALA A 366 24.37 1.40 15.31
C ALA A 366 23.10 1.57 14.47
N VAL A 367 23.17 2.42 13.44
CA VAL A 367 22.06 2.67 12.52
C VAL A 367 22.56 2.68 11.08
N THR A 368 21.69 2.28 10.16
CA THR A 368 21.81 2.67 8.75
C THR A 368 20.94 3.90 8.55
N ALA A 369 21.57 5.05 8.28
CA ALA A 369 20.87 6.29 8.02
C ALA A 369 20.74 6.50 6.51
N ILE A 370 19.54 6.84 6.04
CA ILE A 370 19.28 7.25 4.67
C ILE A 370 18.74 8.66 4.69
N ARG A 371 19.38 9.60 3.97
CA ARG A 371 18.88 10.98 3.87
C ARG A 371 17.73 11.06 2.87
N ILE A 372 16.55 10.65 3.34
CA ILE A 372 15.28 10.65 2.63
C ILE A 372 14.15 10.90 3.63
N SER A 373 13.06 11.50 3.17
CA SER A 373 11.83 11.58 3.94
C SER A 373 10.63 11.62 2.99
N TYR A 374 9.63 10.80 3.27
CA TYR A 374 8.37 10.83 2.53
C TYR A 374 7.52 12.07 2.85
N THR A 375 7.92 12.88 3.84
CA THR A 375 7.35 14.22 4.08
C THR A 375 7.80 15.27 3.06
N GLY A 376 8.90 14.98 2.34
CA GLY A 376 9.65 15.89 1.47
C GLY A 376 10.46 16.97 2.20
N GLU A 377 10.36 17.05 3.53
CA GLU A 377 11.21 17.93 4.33
C GLU A 377 12.60 17.32 4.54
N LEU A 378 13.54 18.14 5.04
CA LEU A 378 14.84 17.65 5.47
C LEU A 378 14.67 16.52 6.50
N GLY A 379 15.27 15.37 6.25
CA GLY A 379 15.18 14.27 7.20
C GLY A 379 16.04 13.06 6.87
N TRP A 380 16.03 12.12 7.80
CA TRP A 380 16.64 10.81 7.67
C TRP A 380 15.68 9.73 8.14
N GLU A 381 15.72 8.61 7.43
CA GLU A 381 15.21 7.32 7.91
C GLU A 381 16.36 6.58 8.60
N LEU A 382 16.11 6.11 9.82
CA LEU A 382 17.10 5.50 10.71
C LEU A 382 16.72 4.05 10.93
N TYR A 383 17.33 3.15 10.17
CA TYR A 383 17.13 1.71 10.26
C TYR A 383 18.04 1.15 11.35
N HIS A 384 17.46 0.42 12.29
CA HIS A 384 18.14 -0.07 13.50
C HIS A 384 17.55 -1.40 13.92
N ARG A 385 18.24 -2.14 14.79
CA ARG A 385 17.68 -3.39 15.33
C ARG A 385 16.48 -3.09 16.21
N LYS A 386 15.46 -3.94 16.18
CA LYS A 386 14.21 -3.76 16.91
C LYS A 386 14.42 -3.55 18.42
N GLU A 387 15.39 -4.23 19.02
CA GLU A 387 15.71 -4.07 20.45
C GLU A 387 16.24 -2.67 20.81
N ASP A 388 16.83 -1.95 19.85
CA ASP A 388 17.43 -0.64 20.07
C ASP A 388 16.41 0.51 19.90
N SER A 389 15.16 0.22 19.48
CA SER A 389 14.17 1.25 19.12
C SER A 389 13.86 2.23 20.25
N VAL A 390 13.62 1.75 21.46
CA VAL A 390 13.30 2.60 22.61
C VAL A 390 14.47 3.52 22.97
N ALA A 391 15.68 2.95 23.00
CA ALA A 391 16.88 3.69 23.34
C ALA A 391 17.17 4.78 22.30
N LEU A 392 17.06 4.45 21.01
CA LEU A 392 17.27 5.39 19.91
C LEU A 392 16.21 6.50 19.91
N TYR A 393 14.94 6.14 20.07
CA TYR A 393 13.83 7.10 20.14
C TYR A 393 14.04 8.08 21.29
N ASN A 394 14.29 7.61 22.51
CA ASN A 394 14.49 8.48 23.66
C ASN A 394 15.69 9.41 23.46
N ALA A 395 16.82 8.90 22.94
CA ALA A 395 17.98 9.73 22.66
C ALA A 395 17.68 10.87 21.67
N ILE A 396 16.88 10.60 20.63
CA ILE A 396 16.46 11.60 19.64
C ILE A 396 15.50 12.62 20.28
N MET A 397 14.50 12.15 21.01
CA MET A 397 13.52 13.01 21.69
C MET A 397 14.17 13.91 22.73
N ASP A 398 15.15 13.42 23.48
CA ASP A 398 15.89 14.19 24.49
C ASP A 398 16.78 15.25 23.82
N ALA A 399 17.49 14.89 22.75
CA ALA A 399 18.35 15.81 22.02
C ALA A 399 17.59 16.95 21.32
N GLY A 400 16.34 16.71 20.94
CA GLY A 400 15.49 17.66 20.23
C GLY A 400 14.59 18.54 21.11
N GLN A 401 14.64 18.41 22.44
CA GLN A 401 13.78 19.19 23.35
C GLN A 401 13.89 20.71 23.12
N LYS A 402 15.10 21.23 22.89
CA LYS A 402 15.34 22.67 22.66
C LYS A 402 14.73 23.17 21.34
N GLU A 403 14.67 22.30 20.34
CA GLU A 403 14.07 22.57 19.03
C GLU A 403 12.56 22.27 19.02
N GLY A 404 12.01 21.85 20.18
CA GLY A 404 10.61 21.53 20.34
C GLY A 404 10.19 20.30 19.54
N ILE A 405 11.03 19.26 19.49
CA ILE A 405 10.73 17.97 18.85
C ILE A 405 9.44 17.36 19.40
N ASP A 406 8.69 16.72 18.52
CA ASP A 406 7.46 16.00 18.89
C ASP A 406 7.20 14.83 17.94
N ASN A 407 6.17 14.05 18.23
CA ASN A 407 5.76 12.95 17.37
C ASN A 407 4.83 13.39 16.24
N PHE A 408 4.78 12.61 15.16
CA PHE A 408 3.71 12.66 14.16
C PHE A 408 3.39 11.26 13.62
N GLY A 409 2.14 11.06 13.20
CA GLY A 409 1.62 9.78 12.72
C GLY A 409 1.39 9.73 11.21
N THR A 410 0.82 8.60 10.76
CA THR A 410 0.59 8.34 9.33
C THR A 410 -0.43 9.28 8.68
N TYR A 411 -1.37 9.85 9.44
CA TYR A 411 -2.34 10.81 8.87
C TYR A 411 -1.65 12.12 8.51
N ALA A 412 -0.82 12.66 9.40
CA ALA A 412 0.01 13.84 9.09
C ALA A 412 1.00 13.55 7.94
N LEU A 413 1.57 12.34 7.89
CA LEU A 413 2.43 11.91 6.79
C LEU A 413 1.69 11.95 5.43
N ASN A 414 0.43 11.53 5.38
CA ASN A 414 -0.37 11.56 4.16
C ASN A 414 -0.62 13.00 3.67
N ALA A 415 -0.91 13.94 4.57
CA ALA A 415 -1.04 15.36 4.20
C ALA A 415 0.29 15.91 3.64
N LEU A 416 1.40 15.65 4.33
CA LEU A 416 2.73 16.14 3.95
C LEU A 416 3.16 15.60 2.58
N ARG A 417 3.02 14.30 2.33
CA ARG A 417 3.48 13.68 1.06
C ARG A 417 2.65 14.14 -0.14
N LEU A 418 1.36 14.43 0.05
CA LEU A 418 0.49 14.90 -1.02
C LEU A 418 0.86 16.30 -1.50
N GLU A 419 1.22 17.22 -0.60
CA GLU A 419 1.76 18.53 -0.98
C GLU A 419 2.99 18.43 -1.89
N LYS A 420 3.82 17.41 -1.64
CA LYS A 420 5.05 17.18 -2.40
C LYS A 420 4.81 16.41 -3.70
N GLY A 421 3.57 16.00 -3.94
CA GLY A 421 3.19 15.21 -5.09
C GLY A 421 3.83 13.81 -5.11
N PHE A 422 4.07 13.25 -3.94
CA PHE A 422 4.59 11.88 -3.82
C PHE A 422 3.44 10.90 -3.98
N ARG A 423 3.65 9.93 -4.87
CA ARG A 423 2.70 8.85 -5.14
C ARG A 423 2.87 7.76 -4.08
N ALA A 424 1.78 7.09 -3.73
CA ALA A 424 1.78 5.91 -2.88
C ALA A 424 1.35 4.69 -3.71
N TRP A 425 2.16 3.63 -3.68
CA TRP A 425 1.79 2.37 -4.30
C TRP A 425 0.54 1.79 -3.63
N GLY A 426 -0.38 1.21 -4.41
CA GLY A 426 -1.70 0.77 -3.96
C GLY A 426 -2.75 1.89 -3.92
N ALA A 427 -2.32 3.15 -4.02
CA ALA A 427 -3.15 4.29 -4.36
C ALA A 427 -2.83 4.71 -5.79
N GLU A 428 -2.02 5.74 -6.01
CA GLU A 428 -1.81 6.36 -7.34
C GLU A 428 -1.32 5.40 -8.44
N MET A 429 -0.67 4.30 -8.04
CA MET A 429 -0.19 3.27 -8.94
C MET A 429 -0.23 1.88 -8.31
N ASN A 430 -0.60 0.90 -9.12
CA ASN A 430 -0.65 -0.53 -8.84
C ASN A 430 -0.72 -1.31 -10.19
N CYS A 431 -1.15 -2.58 -10.18
CA CYS A 431 -1.26 -3.38 -11.41
C CYS A 431 -2.29 -2.85 -12.44
N ASP A 432 -3.15 -1.89 -12.10
CA ASP A 432 -4.06 -1.26 -13.06
C ASP A 432 -3.37 -0.19 -13.91
N THR A 433 -2.26 0.33 -13.42
CA THR A 433 -1.61 1.53 -13.94
C THR A 433 -0.24 1.24 -14.56
N ASN A 434 0.13 2.00 -15.59
CA ASN A 434 1.53 2.04 -16.05
C ASN A 434 2.25 3.29 -15.46
N PRO A 435 3.58 3.26 -15.29
CA PRO A 435 4.30 4.37 -14.65
C PRO A 435 4.26 5.68 -15.45
N LEU A 436 4.05 5.64 -16.77
CA LEU A 436 4.00 6.85 -17.58
C LEU A 436 2.69 7.63 -17.35
N GLU A 437 1.54 6.94 -17.28
CA GLU A 437 0.28 7.60 -16.94
C GLU A 437 0.25 8.11 -15.49
N ALA A 438 0.97 7.44 -14.57
CA ALA A 438 1.12 7.85 -13.17
C ALA A 438 2.02 9.09 -12.97
N GLY A 439 2.72 9.53 -14.02
CA GLY A 439 3.66 10.66 -13.95
C GLY A 439 4.99 10.28 -13.26
N LEU A 440 5.44 9.03 -13.42
CA LEU A 440 6.66 8.49 -12.83
C LEU A 440 7.82 8.43 -13.84
N GLU A 441 7.76 9.20 -14.94
CA GLU A 441 8.73 9.14 -16.03
C GLU A 441 10.15 9.48 -15.56
N TYR A 442 10.29 10.26 -14.48
CA TYR A 442 11.58 10.56 -13.86
C TYR A 442 12.30 9.30 -13.35
N PHE A 443 11.57 8.33 -12.82
CA PHE A 443 12.12 7.10 -12.24
C PHE A 443 12.33 5.99 -13.27
N VAL A 444 11.78 6.13 -14.48
CA VAL A 444 11.88 5.10 -15.54
C VAL A 444 13.02 5.43 -16.50
N LYS A 445 14.02 4.55 -16.59
CA LYS A 445 15.19 4.75 -17.46
C LYS A 445 15.11 3.84 -18.70
N LEU A 446 14.20 4.19 -19.62
CA LEU A 446 13.95 3.43 -20.87
C LEU A 446 15.20 3.18 -21.74
N ASN A 447 16.24 4.00 -21.58
CA ASN A 447 17.49 3.91 -22.32
C ASN A 447 18.60 3.17 -21.55
N LYS A 448 18.36 2.69 -20.32
CA LYS A 448 19.38 1.91 -19.61
C LYS A 448 19.71 0.63 -20.38
N PRO A 449 20.94 0.09 -20.29
CA PRO A 449 21.35 -1.05 -21.11
C PRO A 449 20.50 -2.30 -20.88
N ALA A 450 20.22 -2.66 -19.63
CA ALA A 450 19.43 -3.83 -19.29
C ALA A 450 18.04 -3.82 -19.94
N ASP A 451 17.62 -4.96 -20.48
CA ASP A 451 16.24 -5.19 -20.95
C ASP A 451 15.37 -5.54 -19.74
N PHE A 452 15.10 -4.55 -18.89
CA PHE A 452 14.30 -4.73 -17.67
C PHE A 452 12.85 -5.14 -18.00
N THR A 453 12.18 -5.82 -17.08
CA THR A 453 10.80 -6.30 -17.26
C THR A 453 9.86 -5.15 -17.64
N GLY A 454 9.05 -5.33 -18.69
CA GLY A 454 8.10 -4.30 -19.17
C GLY A 454 8.71 -3.17 -20.03
N LYS A 455 10.04 -3.12 -20.23
CA LYS A 455 10.71 -2.05 -21.01
C LYS A 455 10.17 -1.88 -22.43
N LYS A 456 10.00 -2.98 -23.18
CA LYS A 456 9.50 -2.95 -24.56
C LYS A 456 8.07 -2.41 -24.62
N THR A 457 7.20 -2.90 -23.75
CA THR A 457 5.81 -2.45 -23.64
C THR A 457 5.74 -0.97 -23.28
N LEU A 458 6.57 -0.47 -22.35
CA LEU A 458 6.59 0.95 -22.04
C LEU A 458 7.07 1.84 -23.17
N LYS A 459 8.00 1.36 -24.01
CA LYS A 459 8.39 2.09 -25.23
C LYS A 459 7.19 2.22 -26.19
N GLN A 460 6.44 1.13 -26.39
CA GLN A 460 5.22 1.15 -27.19
C GLN A 460 4.17 2.12 -26.63
N ILE A 461 3.87 2.05 -25.33
CA ILE A 461 2.94 2.98 -24.66
C ILE A 461 3.38 4.43 -24.85
N LYS A 462 4.68 4.71 -24.75
CA LYS A 462 5.23 6.06 -24.96
C LYS A 462 5.07 6.53 -26.41
N GLU A 463 5.21 5.65 -27.39
CA GLU A 463 5.05 5.94 -28.82
C GLU A 463 3.58 6.14 -29.20
N GLU A 464 2.69 5.30 -28.69
CA GLU A 464 1.24 5.37 -28.93
C GLU A 464 0.59 6.61 -28.29
N GLY A 465 1.18 7.08 -27.18
CA GLY A 465 0.65 8.19 -26.41
C GLY A 465 -0.36 7.75 -25.34
N LEU A 466 -0.43 8.52 -24.27
CA LEU A 466 -1.25 8.21 -23.10
C LEU A 466 -2.73 8.54 -23.36
N LYS A 467 -3.66 7.75 -22.81
CA LYS A 467 -5.12 8.00 -22.88
C LYS A 467 -5.65 8.76 -21.66
N ARG A 468 -4.99 8.57 -20.52
CA ARG A 468 -5.24 9.23 -19.24
C ARG A 468 -3.91 9.60 -18.59
N ARG A 469 -3.95 10.55 -17.65
CA ARG A 469 -2.79 10.95 -16.85
C ARG A 469 -3.24 11.30 -15.44
N LEU A 470 -2.38 11.00 -14.48
CA LEU A 470 -2.53 11.45 -13.10
C LEU A 470 -2.29 12.97 -13.00
N VAL A 471 -3.20 13.67 -12.34
CA VAL A 471 -3.18 15.13 -12.13
C VAL A 471 -3.46 15.47 -10.67
N TYR A 472 -3.16 16.71 -10.32
CA TYR A 472 -3.45 17.30 -9.01
C TYR A 472 -4.62 18.25 -9.12
N LEU A 473 -5.56 18.14 -8.20
CA LEU A 473 -6.65 19.08 -8.01
C LEU A 473 -6.54 19.74 -6.66
N THR A 474 -7.07 20.96 -6.60
CA THR A 474 -7.42 21.60 -5.34
C THR A 474 -8.92 21.82 -5.30
N VAL A 475 -9.55 21.52 -4.18
CA VAL A 475 -11.01 21.61 -4.02
C VAL A 475 -11.33 22.39 -2.76
N GLU A 476 -12.34 23.26 -2.83
CA GLU A 476 -12.91 23.92 -1.66
C GLU A 476 -14.03 23.05 -1.09
N THR A 477 -13.98 22.78 0.21
CA THR A 477 -14.98 21.96 0.91
C THR A 477 -15.40 22.65 2.21
N ASP A 478 -16.60 22.32 2.68
CA ASP A 478 -17.17 22.82 3.93
C ASP A 478 -16.66 22.02 5.14
N ASP A 479 -17.04 20.74 5.25
CA ASP A 479 -16.80 19.89 6.42
C ASP A 479 -16.28 18.48 6.10
N VAL A 480 -16.00 18.19 4.84
CA VAL A 480 -15.55 16.89 4.36
C VAL A 480 -14.30 17.01 3.50
N ASP A 481 -13.44 15.99 3.58
CA ASP A 481 -12.24 15.84 2.78
C ASP A 481 -12.37 14.53 1.99
N PRO A 482 -12.10 14.50 0.67
CA PRO A 482 -12.02 13.24 -0.04
C PRO A 482 -10.88 12.38 0.52
N GLU A 483 -10.95 11.07 0.32
CA GLU A 483 -9.90 10.12 0.68
C GLU A 483 -9.40 9.26 -0.49
N GLY A 484 -9.97 9.44 -1.67
CA GLY A 484 -9.72 8.66 -2.87
C GLY A 484 -10.85 7.67 -3.18
N ASN A 485 -11.01 7.39 -4.48
CA ASN A 485 -12.09 6.59 -5.08
C ASN A 485 -13.43 7.31 -5.27
N GLU A 486 -13.53 8.60 -4.97
CA GLU A 486 -14.70 9.42 -5.29
C GLU A 486 -14.77 9.76 -6.78
N SER A 487 -15.98 9.74 -7.35
CA SER A 487 -16.27 10.04 -8.75
C SER A 487 -16.01 11.51 -9.12
N VAL A 488 -15.27 11.74 -10.21
CA VAL A 488 -15.03 13.09 -10.76
C VAL A 488 -15.88 13.34 -12.00
N TRP A 489 -16.59 14.48 -12.01
CA TRP A 489 -17.53 14.87 -13.05
C TRP A 489 -17.06 16.13 -13.78
N HIS A 490 -17.30 16.19 -15.08
CA HIS A 490 -17.07 17.38 -15.91
C HIS A 490 -18.19 17.51 -16.93
N ASN A 491 -18.90 18.65 -16.90
CA ASN A 491 -20.06 18.95 -17.75
C ASN A 491 -21.15 17.86 -17.72
N GLY A 492 -21.53 17.42 -16.52
CA GLY A 492 -22.57 16.41 -16.30
C GLY A 492 -22.21 15.00 -16.77
N LYS A 493 -20.95 14.76 -17.18
CA LYS A 493 -20.44 13.44 -17.53
C LYS A 493 -19.36 13.03 -16.56
N LEU A 494 -19.43 11.77 -16.14
CA LEU A 494 -18.38 11.15 -15.35
C LEU A 494 -17.10 11.00 -16.17
N ARG A 495 -15.94 11.39 -15.61
CA ARG A 495 -14.66 11.43 -16.32
C ARG A 495 -13.53 10.59 -15.74
N HIS A 496 -13.91 9.55 -15.00
CA HIS A 496 -13.01 8.63 -14.30
C HIS A 496 -12.35 9.29 -13.09
N SER A 497 -12.03 8.49 -12.09
CA SER A 497 -11.42 8.97 -10.86
C SER A 497 -10.67 7.83 -10.21
N HIS A 498 -9.46 8.13 -9.73
CA HIS A 498 -8.78 7.21 -8.85
C HIS A 498 -7.63 7.91 -8.09
N PHE A 499 -7.65 7.64 -6.77
CA PHE A 499 -6.62 7.77 -5.74
C PHE A 499 -6.48 9.11 -5.00
N SER A 500 -5.50 9.17 -4.11
CA SER A 500 -5.60 9.69 -2.75
C SER A 500 -5.75 11.21 -2.60
N SER A 501 -6.19 11.62 -1.42
CA SER A 501 -6.37 13.01 -1.04
C SER A 501 -6.21 13.23 0.45
N ASP A 502 -5.94 14.46 0.83
CA ASP A 502 -5.86 14.92 2.22
C ASP A 502 -6.01 16.44 2.29
N TYR A 503 -6.29 16.95 3.49
CA TYR A 503 -6.39 18.37 3.76
C TYR A 503 -5.03 19.00 4.03
N VAL A 504 -4.79 20.13 3.38
CA VAL A 504 -3.59 20.97 3.57
C VAL A 504 -4.05 22.40 3.83
N LEU A 505 -3.39 23.11 4.74
CA LEU A 505 -3.83 24.43 5.25
C LEU A 505 -4.36 25.37 4.14
N LYS A 506 -5.67 25.69 4.25
CA LYS A 506 -6.51 26.55 3.38
C LYS A 506 -6.96 26.00 2.02
N HIS A 507 -6.37 24.91 1.50
CA HIS A 507 -6.83 24.28 0.25
C HIS A 507 -6.62 22.77 0.29
N LEU A 508 -7.65 21.99 -0.02
CA LEU A 508 -7.55 20.54 -0.04
C LEU A 508 -6.88 20.06 -1.33
N LEU A 509 -6.00 19.05 -1.25
CA LEU A 509 -5.29 18.45 -2.39
C LEU A 509 -5.84 17.05 -2.70
N VAL A 510 -6.16 16.82 -3.97
CA VAL A 510 -6.63 15.51 -4.49
C VAL A 510 -5.77 15.10 -5.67
N ILE A 511 -5.39 13.82 -5.73
CA ILE A 511 -4.69 13.25 -6.87
C ILE A 511 -5.65 12.35 -7.66
N ILE A 512 -5.83 12.60 -8.96
CA ILE A 512 -6.79 11.84 -9.78
C ILE A 512 -6.26 11.52 -11.18
N TYR A 513 -6.76 10.46 -11.82
CA TYR A 513 -6.59 10.27 -13.26
C TYR A 513 -7.66 11.00 -14.07
N VAL A 514 -7.22 11.79 -15.06
CA VAL A 514 -8.13 12.43 -16.03
C VAL A 514 -7.68 12.13 -17.46
N SER A 515 -8.63 12.06 -18.40
CA SER A 515 -8.31 11.96 -19.82
C SER A 515 -7.58 13.21 -20.30
N ILE A 516 -6.55 13.02 -21.14
CA ILE A 516 -5.60 14.08 -21.53
C ILE A 516 -6.27 15.26 -22.23
N ILE A 517 -7.36 15.02 -22.96
CA ILE A 517 -8.13 16.08 -23.64
C ILE A 517 -8.72 17.13 -22.69
N TYR A 518 -8.82 16.83 -21.39
CA TYR A 518 -9.40 17.75 -20.39
C TYR A 518 -8.35 18.44 -19.51
N ILE A 519 -7.07 18.09 -19.59
CA ILE A 519 -6.02 18.67 -18.73
C ILE A 519 -5.96 20.21 -18.84
N ASN A 520 -6.24 20.75 -20.03
CA ASN A 520 -6.26 22.20 -20.26
C ASN A 520 -7.60 22.88 -19.85
N CYS A 521 -8.64 22.11 -19.52
CA CYS A 521 -9.97 22.63 -19.14
C CYS A 521 -10.22 22.64 -17.62
N ILE A 522 -9.37 21.96 -16.84
CA ILE A 522 -9.52 21.83 -15.37
C ILE A 522 -9.24 23.15 -14.63
N TYR A 523 -8.62 24.14 -15.28
CA TYR A 523 -8.40 25.47 -14.67
C TYR A 523 -9.67 26.28 -14.41
N THR A 524 -10.84 25.81 -14.87
CA THR A 524 -12.12 26.50 -14.70
C THR A 524 -13.25 25.48 -14.61
N CYS A 525 -13.45 24.85 -13.44
CA CYS A 525 -14.73 24.23 -13.05
C CYS A 525 -14.62 23.81 -11.57
N VAL A 526 -15.25 24.60 -10.70
CA VAL A 526 -15.61 24.25 -9.31
C VAL A 526 -17.05 23.77 -9.32
#